data_AF-A0A0B3AU27-F1
#
_entry.id   AF-A0A0B3AU27-F1
#
_cell.length_a   1.000
_cell.length_b   1.000
_cell.length_c   1.000
_cell.angle_alpha   90.00
_cell.angle_beta   90.00
_cell.angle_gamma   90.00
#
_symmetry.space_group_name_H-M   'P 1'
#
loop_
_entity.id
_entity.type
_entity.pdbx_description
1 polymer ?
#
loop_
_entity_poly.entity_id
_entity_poly.type
_entity_poly.pdbx_seq_one_letter_code
_entity_poly.pdbx_strand_id
1 'polypeptide(L)'
;MAGKAQRLFEKGIWNFRFIILIAVVALLASSVIAFSIGVQSTAKAASEVISGIRTGEEADANRVIVYLISSLDEFLLGIILIIISLGVYELFISEIDVIKSEKDGKSLYPKWLTFHSLEELKATLTHKGHHAERAPPSKNR
;
A
#
# COMPACT_ATOMS: atom_id res chain seq x y z
N MET A 1 -26.32 39.79 16.41
CA MET A 1 -26.12 38.45 16.99
C MET A 1 -25.70 37.37 15.97
N ALA A 2 -25.70 37.64 14.66
CA ALA A 2 -25.35 36.67 13.61
C ALA A 2 -23.88 36.16 13.64
N GLY A 3 -22.92 36.99 14.05
CA GLY A 3 -21.50 36.63 14.01
C GLY A 3 -21.02 35.62 15.07
N LYS A 4 -21.82 35.28 16.08
CA LYS A 4 -21.48 34.22 17.06
C LYS A 4 -21.88 32.84 16.55
N ALA A 5 -23.06 32.73 15.94
CA ALA A 5 -23.53 31.48 15.32
C ALA A 5 -22.61 31.05 14.17
N GLN A 6 -22.23 31.99 13.29
CA GLN A 6 -21.30 31.70 12.19
C GLN A 6 -19.94 31.20 12.69
N ARG A 7 -19.35 31.85 13.71
CA ARG A 7 -18.08 31.42 14.30
C ARG A 7 -18.14 30.06 15.01
N LEU A 8 -19.27 29.73 15.64
CA LEU A 8 -19.50 28.39 16.22
C LEU A 8 -19.62 27.34 15.11
N PHE A 9 -20.30 27.66 14.02
CA PHE A 9 -20.46 26.77 12.87
C PHE A 9 -19.13 26.52 12.17
N GLU A 10 -18.35 27.57 11.90
CA GLU A 10 -17.03 27.51 11.28
C GLU A 10 -16.05 26.67 12.12
N LYS A 11 -16.07 26.86 13.44
CA LYS A 11 -15.27 26.07 14.39
C LYS A 11 -15.73 24.62 14.47
N GLY A 12 -17.04 24.36 14.32
CA GLY A 12 -17.61 23.02 14.21
C GLY A 12 -17.16 22.28 12.95
N ILE A 13 -17.18 22.96 11.79
CA ILE A 13 -16.68 22.41 10.52
C ILE A 13 -15.17 22.13 10.60
N TRP A 14 -14.40 22.99 11.27
CA TRP A 14 -12.97 22.74 11.49
C TRP A 14 -12.71 21.51 12.37
N ASN A 15 -13.55 21.28 13.38
CA ASN A 15 -13.45 20.12 14.27
C ASN A 15 -13.78 18.78 13.59
N PHE A 16 -14.57 18.79 12.51
CA PHE A 16 -14.93 17.57 11.77
C PHE A 16 -13.70 16.84 11.21
N ARG A 17 -12.61 17.55 10.87
CA ARG A 17 -11.35 16.94 10.41
C ARG A 17 -10.76 15.98 11.44
N PHE A 18 -10.88 16.28 12.74
CA PHE A 18 -10.38 15.40 13.80
C PHE A 18 -11.21 14.13 13.97
N ILE A 19 -12.55 14.22 13.82
CA ILE A 19 -13.44 13.05 13.87
C ILE A 19 -13.12 12.09 12.72
N ILE A 20 -12.86 12.64 11.53
CA ILE A 20 -12.53 11.86 10.34
C ILE A 20 -11.18 11.15 10.53
N LEU A 21 -10.17 11.82 11.11
CA LEU A 21 -8.89 11.18 11.44
C LEU A 21 -9.07 9.97 12.38
N ILE A 22 -9.93 10.09 13.41
CA ILE A 22 -10.23 8.97 14.31
C ILE A 22 -10.90 7.83 13.54
N ALA A 23 -11.85 8.13 12.65
CA ALA A 23 -12.51 7.14 11.81
C ALA A 23 -11.53 6.40 10.88
N VAL A 24 -10.60 7.12 10.22
CA VAL A 24 -9.55 6.55 9.38
C VAL A 24 -8.67 5.59 10.20
N VAL A 25 -8.20 6.01 11.38
CA VAL A 25 -7.38 5.15 12.24
C VAL A 25 -8.15 3.90 12.69
N ALA A 26 -9.43 4.05 13.03
CA ALA A 26 -10.28 2.93 13.40
C ALA A 26 -10.50 1.93 12.24
N LEU A 27 -10.67 2.43 11.01
CA LEU A 27 -10.78 1.59 9.81
C LEU A 27 -9.48 0.84 9.50
N LEU A 28 -8.32 1.50 9.61
CA LEU A 28 -7.01 0.85 9.48
C LEU A 28 -6.81 -0.23 10.55
N ALA A 29 -7.13 0.06 11.81
CA ALA A 29 -7.06 -0.92 12.89
C ALA A 29 -8.00 -2.11 12.64
N SER A 30 -9.22 -1.85 12.20
CA SER A 30 -10.20 -2.89 11.85
C SER A 30 -9.71 -3.78 10.72
N SER A 31 -9.02 -3.22 9.72
CA SER A 31 -8.40 -4.01 8.66
C SER A 31 -7.35 -4.97 9.21
N VAL A 32 -6.45 -4.50 10.09
CA VAL A 32 -5.43 -5.35 10.72
C VAL A 32 -6.07 -6.50 11.51
N ILE A 33 -7.17 -6.22 12.22
CA ILE A 33 -7.93 -7.25 12.93
C ILE A 33 -8.54 -8.26 11.93
N ALA A 34 -9.16 -7.79 10.84
CA ALA A 34 -9.73 -8.65 9.81
C ALA A 34 -8.66 -9.56 9.16
N PHE A 35 -7.49 -9.03 8.81
CA PHE A 35 -6.36 -9.83 8.34
C PHE A 35 -5.90 -10.85 9.38
N SER A 36 -5.84 -10.47 10.64
CA SER A 36 -5.45 -11.39 11.73
C SER A 36 -6.44 -12.54 11.91
N ILE A 37 -7.73 -12.28 11.69
CA ILE A 37 -8.78 -13.32 11.70
C ILE A 37 -8.63 -14.22 10.48
N GLY A 38 -8.48 -13.65 9.27
CA GLY A 38 -8.29 -14.42 8.04
C GLY A 38 -7.07 -15.35 8.12
N VAL A 39 -5.94 -14.89 8.68
CA VAL A 39 -4.75 -15.74 8.91
C VAL A 39 -5.08 -16.91 9.83
N GLN A 40 -5.85 -16.68 10.91
CA GLN A 40 -6.28 -17.76 11.81
C GLN A 40 -7.22 -18.75 11.11
N SER A 41 -8.14 -18.28 10.28
CA SER A 41 -9.03 -19.11 9.46
C SER A 41 -8.23 -19.97 8.47
N THR A 42 -7.26 -19.39 7.75
CA THR A 42 -6.35 -20.14 6.87
C THR A 42 -5.55 -21.19 7.65
N ALA A 43 -5.02 -20.84 8.82
CA ALA A 43 -4.25 -21.76 9.65
C ALA A 43 -5.07 -22.96 10.11
N LYS A 44 -6.36 -22.75 10.46
CA LYS A 44 -7.29 -23.84 10.78
C LYS A 44 -7.51 -24.76 9.59
N ALA A 45 -7.75 -24.21 8.40
CA ALA A 45 -7.89 -25.00 7.16
C ALA A 45 -6.65 -25.87 6.90
N ALA A 46 -5.44 -25.27 7.01
CA ALA A 46 -4.19 -26.00 6.82
C ALA A 46 -4.00 -27.10 7.87
N SER A 47 -4.32 -26.82 9.13
CA SER A 47 -4.19 -27.80 10.22
C SER A 47 -5.07 -29.03 10.01
N GLU A 48 -6.30 -28.83 9.51
CA GLU A 48 -7.26 -29.92 9.24
C GLU A 48 -6.75 -30.84 8.12
N VAL A 49 -6.20 -30.26 7.04
CA VAL A 49 -5.59 -31.02 5.94
C VAL A 49 -4.38 -31.82 6.42
N ILE A 50 -3.49 -31.20 7.20
CA ILE A 50 -2.29 -31.87 7.74
C ILE A 50 -2.69 -33.00 8.69
N SER A 51 -3.71 -32.80 9.54
CA SER A 51 -4.17 -33.85 10.45
C SER A 51 -4.76 -35.05 9.72
N GLY A 52 -5.50 -34.85 8.63
CA GLY A 52 -6.03 -35.95 7.80
C GLY A 52 -4.90 -36.79 7.20
N ILE A 53 -3.89 -36.13 6.63
CA ILE A 53 -2.70 -36.82 6.07
C ILE A 53 -1.98 -37.65 7.15
N ARG A 54 -1.85 -37.12 8.37
CA ARG A 54 -1.11 -37.78 9.47
C ARG A 54 -1.85 -38.96 10.08
N THR A 55 -3.17 -38.88 10.19
CA THR A 55 -4.01 -39.91 10.83
C THR A 55 -4.45 -41.00 9.87
N GLY A 56 -4.39 -40.75 8.56
CA GLY A 56 -4.87 -41.66 7.53
C GLY A 56 -6.39 -41.64 7.35
N GLU A 57 -7.11 -40.80 8.11
CA GLU A 57 -8.51 -40.48 7.84
C GLU A 57 -8.61 -39.39 6.78
N GLU A 58 -9.62 -39.48 5.91
CA GLU A 58 -9.88 -38.43 4.92
C GLU A 58 -10.22 -37.13 5.66
N ALA A 59 -9.49 -36.05 5.35
CA ALA A 59 -9.81 -34.73 5.89
C ALA A 59 -11.26 -34.37 5.52
N ASP A 60 -12.00 -33.78 6.47
CA ASP A 60 -13.35 -33.29 6.20
C ASP A 60 -13.28 -32.12 5.20
N ALA A 61 -13.43 -32.46 3.92
CA ALA A 61 -13.33 -31.52 2.82
C ALA A 61 -14.34 -30.37 2.97
N ASN A 62 -15.53 -30.64 3.51
CA ASN A 62 -16.52 -29.61 3.76
C ASN A 62 -16.02 -28.60 4.80
N ARG A 63 -15.42 -29.08 5.89
CA ARG A 63 -14.86 -28.23 6.94
C ARG A 63 -13.68 -27.39 6.46
N VAL A 64 -12.80 -27.96 5.64
CA VAL A 64 -11.70 -27.23 5.00
C VAL A 64 -12.24 -26.12 4.10
N ILE A 65 -13.23 -26.42 3.25
CA ILE A 65 -13.86 -25.44 2.36
C ILE A 65 -14.50 -24.30 3.16
N VAL A 66 -15.19 -24.61 4.27
CA VAL A 66 -15.77 -23.59 5.16
C VAL A 66 -14.70 -22.64 5.68
N TYR A 67 -13.58 -23.15 6.22
CA TYR A 67 -12.50 -22.29 6.72
C TYR A 67 -11.83 -21.47 5.61
N LEU A 68 -11.74 -21.99 4.39
CA LEU A 68 -11.21 -21.25 3.25
C LEU A 68 -12.15 -20.12 2.79
N ILE A 69 -13.46 -20.37 2.71
CA ILE A 69 -14.44 -19.34 2.33
C ILE A 69 -14.46 -18.23 3.39
N SER A 70 -14.45 -18.58 4.68
CA SER A 70 -14.31 -17.60 5.75
C SER A 70 -13.02 -16.80 5.59
N SER A 71 -11.87 -17.47 5.46
CA SER A 71 -10.60 -16.74 5.30
C SER A 71 -10.59 -15.79 4.11
N LEU A 72 -11.24 -16.17 3.01
CA LEU A 72 -11.38 -15.35 1.81
C LEU A 72 -12.20 -14.08 2.11
N ASP A 73 -13.34 -14.23 2.78
CA ASP A 73 -14.19 -13.09 3.12
C ASP A 73 -13.48 -12.10 4.06
N GLU A 74 -12.71 -12.60 5.03
CA GLU A 74 -12.02 -11.79 6.03
C GLU A 74 -10.87 -10.99 5.40
N PHE A 75 -10.15 -11.58 4.45
CA PHE A 75 -9.12 -10.87 3.69
C PHE A 75 -9.72 -9.84 2.74
N LEU A 76 -10.81 -10.18 2.05
CA LEU A 76 -11.51 -9.22 1.19
C LEU A 76 -12.03 -8.04 2.02
N LEU A 77 -12.63 -8.30 3.18
CA LEU A 77 -13.05 -7.25 4.12
C LEU A 77 -11.86 -6.40 4.57
N GLY A 78 -10.72 -7.01 4.93
CA GLY A 78 -9.51 -6.29 5.31
C GLY A 78 -9.02 -5.33 4.22
N ILE A 79 -9.00 -5.78 2.96
CA ILE A 79 -8.62 -4.96 1.80
C ILE A 79 -9.63 -3.82 1.59
N ILE A 80 -10.92 -4.13 1.64
CA ILE A 80 -12.00 -3.15 1.49
C ILE A 80 -11.87 -2.07 2.57
N LEU A 81 -11.60 -2.43 3.82
CA LEU A 81 -11.41 -1.48 4.92
C LEU A 81 -10.20 -0.56 4.69
N ILE A 82 -9.09 -1.07 4.14
CA ILE A 82 -7.94 -0.23 3.77
C ILE A 82 -8.32 0.75 2.66
N ILE A 83 -8.94 0.25 1.58
CA ILE A 83 -9.32 1.10 0.44
C ILE A 83 -10.29 2.18 0.89
N ILE A 84 -11.29 1.84 1.71
CA ILE A 84 -12.24 2.80 2.27
C ILE A 84 -11.52 3.80 3.17
N SER A 85 -10.63 3.34 4.05
CA SER A 85 -9.88 4.22 4.95
C SER A 85 -9.02 5.23 4.19
N LEU A 86 -8.32 4.79 3.15
CA LEU A 86 -7.49 5.65 2.30
C LEU A 86 -8.36 6.60 1.49
N GLY A 87 -9.48 6.13 0.95
CA GLY A 87 -10.44 6.98 0.23
C GLY A 87 -11.04 8.08 1.12
N VAL A 88 -11.40 7.75 2.37
CA VAL A 88 -11.88 8.74 3.34
C VAL A 88 -10.76 9.73 3.71
N TYR A 89 -9.52 9.26 3.86
CA TYR A 89 -8.38 10.12 4.12
C TYR A 89 -8.13 11.11 2.97
N GLU A 90 -8.09 10.63 1.74
CA GLU A 90 -7.88 11.46 0.56
C GLU A 90 -9.01 12.46 0.33
N LEU A 91 -10.27 12.05 0.53
CA LEU A 91 -11.44 12.89 0.27
C LEU A 91 -11.54 14.08 1.23
N PHE A 92 -11.15 13.90 2.50
CA PHE A 92 -11.44 14.89 3.54
C PHE A 92 -10.22 15.56 4.16
N ILE A 93 -9.05 14.92 4.12
CA ILE A 93 -7.84 15.43 4.80
C ILE A 93 -6.91 16.06 3.77
N SER A 94 -6.26 15.25 2.95
CA SER A 94 -5.29 15.67 1.93
C SER A 94 -4.94 14.50 1.00
N GLU A 95 -4.59 14.84 -0.24
CA GLU A 95 -3.97 13.88 -1.16
C GLU A 95 -2.67 13.33 -0.57
N ILE A 96 -2.40 12.04 -0.78
CA ILE A 96 -1.20 11.38 -0.27
C ILE A 96 0.03 11.88 -1.06
N ASP A 97 0.90 12.67 -0.42
CA ASP A 97 2.08 13.27 -1.07
C ASP A 97 3.06 12.23 -1.67
N VAL A 98 3.09 10.99 -1.15
CA VAL A 98 3.89 9.89 -1.71
C VAL A 98 3.50 9.57 -3.16
N ILE A 99 2.22 9.75 -3.51
CA ILE A 99 1.70 9.58 -4.87
C ILE A 99 2.02 10.80 -5.74
N LYS A 100 2.09 12.01 -5.14
CA LYS A 100 2.48 13.25 -5.86
C LYS A 100 3.93 13.25 -6.32
N SER A 101 4.85 12.61 -5.59
CA SER A 101 6.25 12.49 -6.01
C SER A 101 6.42 11.85 -7.40
N GLU A 102 5.43 11.10 -7.88
CA GLU A 102 5.38 10.53 -9.23
C GLU A 102 4.81 11.50 -10.28
N LYS A 103 3.89 12.40 -9.88
CA LYS A 103 3.24 13.40 -10.77
C LYS A 103 3.98 14.73 -10.89
N ASP A 104 4.63 15.20 -9.82
CA ASP A 104 5.24 16.54 -9.74
C ASP A 104 6.76 16.56 -10.00
N GLY A 105 7.35 15.46 -10.46
CA GLY A 105 8.79 15.37 -10.76
C GLY A 105 9.71 15.55 -9.54
N LYS A 106 9.16 15.69 -8.33
CA LYS A 106 9.90 15.65 -7.06
C LYS A 106 10.05 14.21 -6.62
N SER A 107 10.81 13.50 -7.42
CA SER A 107 11.18 12.11 -7.20
C SER A 107 11.84 11.93 -5.83
N LEU A 108 11.30 10.99 -5.04
CA LEU A 108 12.00 10.40 -3.88
C LEU A 108 13.21 9.55 -4.32
N TYR A 109 13.39 9.32 -5.62
CA TYR A 109 14.53 8.62 -6.18
C TYR A 109 15.70 9.59 -6.39
N PRO A 110 16.95 9.15 -6.14
CA PRO A 110 18.12 9.99 -6.39
C PRO A 110 18.17 10.43 -7.86
N LYS A 111 18.57 11.68 -8.09
CA LYS A 111 18.55 12.37 -9.40
C LYS A 111 19.19 11.62 -10.58
N TRP A 112 20.02 10.59 -10.32
CA TRP A 112 20.62 9.75 -11.36
C TRP A 112 19.66 8.70 -11.96
N LEU A 113 18.49 8.50 -11.36
CA LEU A 113 17.48 7.52 -11.80
C LEU A 113 16.24 8.19 -12.44
N THR A 114 16.16 9.52 -12.45
CA THR A 114 15.06 10.26 -13.07
C THR A 114 15.43 10.69 -14.49
N PHE A 115 15.21 9.80 -15.45
CA PHE A 115 15.33 10.14 -16.87
C PHE A 115 14.00 10.70 -17.36
N HIS A 116 14.01 11.94 -17.86
CA HIS A 116 12.78 12.63 -18.29
C HIS A 116 12.47 12.38 -19.78
N SER A 117 13.32 11.66 -20.50
CA SER A 117 13.06 11.15 -21.84
C SER A 117 14.06 10.08 -22.28
N LEU A 118 13.68 9.29 -23.29
CA LEU A 118 14.54 8.30 -23.94
C LEU A 118 15.83 8.91 -24.52
N GLU A 119 15.77 10.17 -24.98
CA GLU A 119 16.91 10.90 -25.51
C GLU A 119 17.98 11.17 -24.44
N GLU A 120 17.56 11.44 -23.20
CA GLU A 120 18.46 11.68 -22.06
C GLU A 120 19.18 10.39 -21.62
N LEU A 121 18.48 9.25 -21.67
CA LEU A 121 19.05 7.93 -21.44
C LEU A 121 20.08 7.58 -22.53
N LYS A 122 19.72 7.80 -23.80
CA LYS A 122 20.58 7.54 -24.94
C LYS A 122 21.84 8.42 -24.92
N ALA A 123 21.70 9.71 -24.63
CA ALA A 123 22.82 10.64 -24.51
C ALA A 123 23.81 10.18 -23.41
N THR A 124 23.31 9.77 -22.24
CA THR A 124 24.14 9.32 -21.12
C THR A 124 24.91 8.04 -21.44
N LEU A 125 24.27 7.07 -22.10
CA LEU A 125 24.91 5.81 -22.51
C LEU A 125 25.94 6.02 -23.62
N THR A 126 25.63 6.88 -24.59
CA THR A 126 26.54 7.17 -25.71
C THR A 126 27.75 7.98 -25.25
N HIS A 127 27.55 8.95 -24.35
CA HIS A 127 28.62 9.76 -23.77
C HIS A 127 29.57 8.92 -22.90
N LYS A 128 29.04 7.97 -22.11
CA LYS A 128 29.88 7.10 -21.25
C LYS A 128 30.53 5.95 -22.03
N GLY A 129 29.89 5.45 -23.10
CA GLY A 129 30.48 4.49 -24.03
C GLY A 129 31.68 5.04 -24.79
N HIS A 130 31.68 6.33 -25.15
CA HIS A 130 32.78 6.95 -25.90
C HIS A 130 34.06 7.21 -25.07
N HIS A 131 33.95 7.23 -23.73
CA HIS A 131 35.10 7.36 -22.83
C HIS A 131 35.78 6.03 -22.48
N ALA A 132 35.11 4.89 -22.67
CA ALA A 132 35.70 3.57 -22.43
C ALA A 132 36.60 3.09 -23.59
N GLU A 133 36.37 3.58 -24.82
CA GLU A 133 37.10 3.16 -26.02
C GLU A 133 38.40 3.96 -26.28
N ARG A 134 38.60 5.10 -25.63
CA ARG A 134 39.78 5.97 -25.83
C ARG A 134 40.73 5.99 -24.63
N ALA A 135 41.04 4.82 -24.08
CA ALA A 135 42.29 4.70 -23.32
C ALA A 135 43.45 4.84 -24.32
N PRO A 136 44.34 5.85 -24.18
CA PRO A 136 45.51 5.93 -25.05
C PRO A 136 46.37 4.68 -24.86
N PRO A 137 46.97 4.12 -25.93
CA PRO A 137 47.87 2.99 -25.78
C PRO A 137 48.98 3.42 -24.82
N SER A 138 49.19 2.61 -23.79
CA SER A 138 50.27 2.78 -22.83
C SER A 138 51.60 2.79 -23.59
N LYS A 139 52.14 3.99 -23.81
CA LYS A 139 53.53 4.16 -24.18
C LYS A 139 54.33 3.80 -22.93
N ASN A 140 54.86 2.58 -22.85
CA ASN A 140 56.00 2.25 -22.01
C ASN A 140 56.61 0.88 -22.37
N ARG A 141 57.88 0.99 -22.81
CA ARG A 141 58.99 0.03 -22.71
C ARG A 141 59.02 -1.20 -23.60
#